data_AF-A0A522UBC3-F1
#
_entry.id   AF-A0A522UBC3-F1
#
_cell.length_a   1.000
_cell.length_b   1.000
_cell.length_c   1.000
_cell.angle_alpha   90.00
_cell.angle_beta   90.00
_cell.angle_gamma   90.00
#
_symmetry.space_group_name_H-M   'P 1'
#
loop_
_entity.id
_entity.type
_entity.pdbx_description
1 polymer ?
#
loop_
_entity_poly.entity_id
_entity_poly.type
_entity_poly.pdbx_seq_one_letter_code
_entity_poly.pdbx_strand_id
1 'polypeptide(L)' 'MTLAETIYQHSVSLPEAAAREVLDFIEFLEQRHGQPTTPMADDAEKRQAALAHIATVRVNWHGKPIADRDALYDDARR' A
#
# COMPACT_ATOMS: atom_id res chain seq x y z
N MET A 1 8.88 16.24 28.23
CA MET A 1 9.53 15.41 27.20
C MET A 1 8.71 15.48 25.94
N THR A 2 9.36 15.84 24.84
CA THR A 2 8.80 15.79 23.50
C THR A 2 8.97 14.40 22.89
N LEU A 3 8.21 14.08 21.84
CA LEU A 3 8.33 12.81 21.12
C LEU A 3 9.75 12.58 20.58
N ALA A 4 10.39 13.64 20.07
CA ALA A 4 11.75 13.58 19.57
C ALA A 4 12.77 13.24 20.67
N GLU A 5 12.62 13.82 21.86
CA GLU A 5 13.47 13.50 23.01
C GLU A 5 13.30 12.05 23.47
N THR A 6 12.06 11.55 23.49
CA THR A 6 11.78 10.14 23.85
C THR A 6 12.43 9.18 22.84
N ILE A 7 12.30 9.45 21.54
CA ILE A 7 12.94 8.63 20.49
C ILE A 7 14.46 8.64 20.66
N TYR A 8 15.06 9.82 20.86
CA TYR A 8 16.50 9.95 21.08
C TYR A 8 16.98 9.14 22.28
N GLN A 9 16.29 9.22 23.42
CA GLN A 9 16.68 8.51 24.64
C GLN A 9 16.60 6.98 24.50
N HIS A 10 15.62 6.47 23.74
CA HIS A 10 15.57 5.06 23.39
C HIS A 10 16.69 4.66 22.43
N SER A 11 17.00 5.51 21.45
CA SER A 11 18.08 5.25 20.48
C SER A 11 19.47 5.19 21.13
N VAL A 12 19.72 5.97 22.19
CA VAL A 12 21.02 5.96 22.90
C VAL A 12 21.31 4.61 23.58
N SER A 13 20.27 3.87 23.96
CA SER A 13 20.44 2.57 24.65
C SER A 13 20.58 1.39 23.67
N LEU A 14 20.46 1.63 22.37
CA LEU A 14 20.51 0.59 21.35
C LEU A 14 21.97 0.24 20.96
N PRO A 15 22.28 -1.04 20.70
CA PRO A 15 23.53 -1.42 20.07
C PRO A 15 23.59 -0.89 18.62
N GLU A 16 24.81 -0.65 18.12
CA GLU A 16 25.05 -0.02 16.81
C GLU A 16 24.29 -0.69 15.64
N ALA A 17 24.23 -2.02 15.63
CA ALA A 17 23.49 -2.78 14.62
C ALA A 17 21.99 -2.43 14.62
N ALA A 18 21.36 -2.35 15.80
CA ALA A 18 19.95 -1.99 15.92
C ALA A 18 19.71 -0.50 15.63
N ALA A 19 20.65 0.38 15.99
CA ALA A 19 20.59 1.79 15.64
C ALA A 19 20.62 2.00 14.11
N ARG A 20 21.36 1.15 13.39
CA ARG A 20 21.38 1.15 11.92
C ARG A 20 20.04 0.76 11.32
N GLU A 21 19.38 -0.27 11.87
CA GLU A 21 18.03 -0.67 11.44
C GLU A 21 16.98 0.42 11.72
N VAL A 22 17.10 1.12 12.85
CA VAL A 22 16.23 2.26 13.17
C VAL A 22 16.45 3.40 12.18
N LEU A 23 17.68 3.69 11.79
CA LEU A 23 17.99 4.70 10.78
C LEU A 23 17.37 4.33 9.43
N ASP A 24 17.55 3.09 8.98
CA ASP A 24 16.95 2.59 7.73
C ASP A 24 15.42 2.70 7.74
N PHE A 25 14.79 2.37 8.87
CA PHE A 25 13.34 2.51 9.03
C PHE A 25 12.88 3.97 9.00
N ILE A 26 13.63 4.90 9.60
CA ILE A 26 13.32 6.33 9.53
C ILE A 26 13.48 6.83 8.10
N GLU A 27 14.56 6.48 7.41
CA GLU A 27 14.77 6.83 5.99
C GLU A 27 13.65 6.27 5.10
N PHE A 28 13.20 5.04 5.37
CA PHE A 28 12.05 4.44 4.69
C PHE A 28 10.76 5.24 4.94
N LEU A 29 10.49 5.64 6.19
CA LEU A 29 9.34 6.47 6.51
C LEU A 29 9.44 7.86 5.87
N GLU A 30 10.62 8.46 5.83
CA GLU A 30 10.87 9.73 5.15
C GLU A 30 10.67 9.60 3.64
N GLN A 31 11.04 8.50 3.01
CA GLN A 31 10.75 8.28 1.59
C GLN A 31 9.25 8.08 1.34
N ARG A 32 8.58 7.33 2.23
CA ARG A 32 7.15 7.06 2.14
C ARG A 32 6.28 8.30 2.38
N HIS A 33 6.69 9.18 3.29
CA HIS A 33 5.93 10.37 3.70
C HIS A 33 6.50 11.68 3.16
N GLY A 34 7.75 11.68 2.68
CA GLY A 34 8.47 12.82 2.10
C GLY A 34 8.42 12.86 0.58
N GLN A 35 7.92 11.81 -0.09
CA GLN A 35 7.10 12.09 -1.26
C GLN A 35 5.92 12.90 -0.75
N PRO A 36 5.67 14.14 -1.22
CA PRO A 36 4.31 14.63 -1.13
C PRO A 36 3.51 13.49 -1.72
N THR A 37 2.60 12.91 -0.93
CA THR A 37 1.33 12.52 -1.50
C THR A 37 0.93 13.77 -2.24
N THR A 38 1.28 13.86 -3.53
CA THR A 38 0.48 14.61 -4.47
C THR A 38 -0.88 14.07 -4.06
N PRO A 39 -1.77 14.90 -3.48
CA PRO A 39 -3.14 14.45 -3.44
C PRO A 39 -3.34 13.99 -4.87
N MET A 40 -3.61 12.68 -5.07
CA MET A 40 -4.32 12.30 -6.27
C MET A 40 -5.47 13.26 -6.18
N ALA A 41 -5.39 14.36 -6.94
CA ALA A 41 -6.50 15.24 -7.13
C ALA A 41 -7.58 14.23 -7.43
N ASP A 42 -8.56 14.15 -6.54
CA ASP A 42 -9.69 13.27 -6.68
C ASP A 42 -10.42 13.86 -7.89
N ASP A 43 -9.85 13.60 -9.07
CA ASP A 43 -10.42 13.87 -10.36
C ASP A 43 -11.53 12.85 -10.39
N ALA A 44 -12.63 13.17 -9.71
CA ALA A 44 -13.82 12.37 -9.65
C ALA A 44 -14.24 11.98 -11.07
N GLU A 45 -13.98 12.86 -12.05
CA GLU A 45 -14.06 12.59 -13.48
C GLU A 45 -13.15 11.44 -13.95
N LYS A 46 -11.85 11.41 -13.62
CA LYS A 46 -10.96 10.30 -13.98
C LYS A 46 -11.38 9.00 -13.31
N ARG A 47 -11.81 9.06 -12.05
CA ARG A 47 -12.35 7.88 -11.33
C ARG A 47 -13.64 7.39 -11.99
N GLN A 48 -14.56 8.29 -12.31
CA GLN A 48 -15.84 7.97 -12.94
C GLN A 48 -15.65 7.46 -14.38
N ALA A 49 -14.70 8.01 -15.13
CA ALA A 49 -14.29 7.51 -16.45
C ALA A 49 -13.68 6.10 -16.36
N ALA A 50 -12.82 5.84 -15.37
CA ALA A 50 -12.26 4.52 -15.15
C ALA A 50 -13.34 3.49 -14.77
N LEU A 51 -14.28 3.86 -13.91
CA LEU A 51 -15.42 3.00 -13.54
C LEU A 51 -16.35 2.72 -14.72
N ALA A 52 -16.65 3.75 -15.53
CA ALA A 52 -17.44 3.60 -16.74
C ALA A 52 -16.74 2.66 -17.74
N HIS A 53 -15.42 2.79 -17.90
CA HIS A 53 -14.64 1.90 -18.74
C HIS A 53 -14.72 0.46 -18.27
N ILE A 54 -14.50 0.20 -16.98
CA ILE A 54 -14.59 -1.16 -16.40
C ILE A 54 -16.00 -1.75 -16.56
N ALA A 55 -17.06 -0.93 -16.40
CA ALA A 55 -18.43 -1.37 -16.60
C ALA A 55 -18.73 -1.85 -18.04
N THR A 56 -18.00 -1.33 -19.03
CA THR A 56 -18.12 -1.79 -20.43
C THR A 56 -17.37 -3.08 -20.73
N VAL A 57 -16.41 -3.46 -19.87
CA VAL A 57 -15.64 -4.69 -20.05
C VAL A 57 -16.54 -5.89 -19.73
N ARG A 58 -17.11 -6.50 -20.77
CA ARG A 58 -17.76 -7.80 -20.67
C ARG A 58 -16.72 -8.90 -20.81
N VAL A 59 -16.23 -9.42 -19.69
CA VAL A 59 -15.40 -10.62 -19.71
C VAL A 59 -16.29 -11.83 -19.99
N ASN A 60 -16.04 -12.51 -21.11
CA ASN A 60 -16.76 -13.73 -21.48
C ASN A 60 -16.19 -14.92 -20.69
N TRP A 61 -16.86 -15.26 -19.58
CA TRP A 61 -16.49 -16.38 -18.72
C TRP A 61 -17.01 -17.75 -19.21
N HIS A 62 -17.11 -17.96 -20.53
CA HIS A 62 -17.60 -19.22 -21.14
C HIS A 62 -18.91 -19.75 -20.52
N GLY A 63 -19.79 -18.85 -20.07
CA GLY A 63 -21.08 -19.21 -19.45
C GLY A 63 -21.01 -19.77 -18.03
N LYS A 64 -19.84 -19.77 -17.36
CA LYS A 64 -19.73 -20.17 -15.96
C LYS A 64 -19.92 -18.94 -15.06
N PRO A 65 -20.97 -18.87 -14.22
CA PRO A 65 -21.06 -17.83 -13.21
C PRO A 65 -19.90 -18.01 -12.23
N ILE A 66 -19.12 -16.96 -11.99
CA ILE A 66 -18.15 -16.93 -10.89
C ILE A 66 -18.98 -16.75 -9.62
N ALA A 67 -19.41 -17.87 -9.04
CA ALA A 67 -20.20 -17.90 -7.81
C ALA A 67 -19.38 -17.42 -6.61
N ASP A 68 -18.07 -17.63 -6.66
CA ASP A 68 -17.13 -17.28 -5.61
C ASP A 68 -15.74 -17.03 -6.21
N ARG A 69 -15.11 -15.92 -5.81
CA ARG A 69 -13.80 -15.50 -6.34
C ARG A 69 -12.68 -16.37 -5.78
N ASP A 70 -12.80 -16.84 -4.55
CA ASP A 70 -11.77 -17.63 -3.86
C ASP A 70 -11.72 -19.05 -4.44
N ALA A 71 -12.87 -19.62 -4.85
CA ALA A 71 -12.93 -20.90 -5.54
C ALA A 71 -12.13 -20.97 -6.87
N LEU A 72 -11.90 -19.83 -7.53
CA LEU A 72 -11.15 -19.76 -8.80
C LEU A 72 -9.63 -19.90 -8.59
N TYR A 73 -9.12 -19.58 -7.40
CA TYR A 73 -7.70 -19.60 -7.07
C TYR A 73 -7.21 -20.99 -6.61
N ASP A 74 -8.09 -21.82 -6.05
CA ASP A 74 -7.76 -23.19 -5.66
C ASP A 74 -7.52 -24.13 -6.87
N ASP A 75 -8.25 -23.94 -7.97
CA ASP A 75 -8.12 -24.78 -9.17
C ASP A 75 -6.80 -24.50 -9.93
N ALA A 76 -6.32 -23.25 -9.90
CA ALA A 76 -5.05 -22.85 -10.54
C ALA A 76 -3.79 -23.31 -9.78
N ARG A 77 -3.95 -23.94 -8.60
CA ARG A 77 -2.85 -24.40 -7.74
C ARG A 77 -2.67 -25.92 -7.73
N ARG A 78 -3.42 -26.65 -8.57
CA ARG A 78 -3.37 -28.11 -8.68
C ARG A 78 -2.52 -28.60 -9.84
#